data_AF-A0A645DCH0-F1
#
_entry.id   AF-A0A645DCH0-F1
#
_cell.length_a   1.000
_cell.length_b   1.000
_cell.length_c   1.000
_cell.angle_alpha   90.00
_cell.angle_beta   90.00
_cell.angle_gamma   90.00
#
_symmetry.space_group_name_H-M   'P 1'
#
loop_
_entity.id
_entity.type
_entity.pdbx_description
1 polymer ?
#
loop_
_entity_poly.entity_id
_entity_poly.type
_entity_poly.pdbx_seq_one_letter_code
_entity_poly.pdbx_strand_id
1 'polypeptide(L)'
;MSYDPEELKEGVPQFIKELTLFPASRSLSPYHSDYLYANNAQDERILLRGGNWTSGTHAGVFYSAIDATRTRTLPRLGFRSAYYGIS
;
A
#
# COMPACT_ATOMS: atom_id res chain seq x y z
N MET A 1 21.15 -10.49 14.85
CA MET A 1 21.17 -10.25 13.40
C MET A 1 20.59 -8.86 13.20
N SER A 2 21.41 -7.85 12.91
CA SER A 2 20.93 -6.49 12.70
C SER A 2 20.35 -6.38 11.29
N TYR A 3 19.10 -5.96 11.18
CA TYR A 3 18.44 -5.68 9.90
C TYR A 3 19.11 -4.47 9.25
N ASP A 4 19.71 -4.67 8.07
CA ASP A 4 20.14 -3.56 7.20
C ASP A 4 19.01 -3.28 6.18
N PRO A 5 18.28 -2.16 6.29
CA PRO A 5 17.20 -1.80 5.37
C PRO A 5 17.68 -1.55 3.93
N GLU A 6 18.98 -1.36 3.69
CA GLU A 6 19.52 -1.13 2.35
C GLU A 6 19.70 -2.44 1.55
N GLU A 7 19.92 -3.57 2.23
CA GLU A 7 20.19 -4.88 1.60
C GLU A 7 18.95 -5.42 0.85
N LEU A 8 17.74 -5.11 1.33
CA LEU A 8 16.49 -5.49 0.65
C LEU A 8 16.30 -4.79 -0.70
N LYS A 9 16.96 -3.66 -0.96
CA LYS A 9 16.67 -2.80 -2.13
C LYS A 9 17.34 -3.27 -3.42
N GLU A 10 18.37 -4.12 -3.35
CA GLU A 10 19.08 -4.64 -4.52
C GLU A 10 18.40 -5.84 -5.21
N GLY A 11 17.34 -6.40 -4.60
CA GLY A 11 16.61 -7.55 -5.18
C GLY A 11 15.14 -7.30 -5.53
N VAL A 12 14.58 -6.11 -5.27
CA VAL A 12 13.14 -5.87 -5.47
C VAL A 12 12.80 -5.71 -6.96
N PRO A 13 11.87 -6.51 -7.51
CA PRO A 13 11.41 -6.36 -8.88
C PRO A 13 10.84 -4.96 -9.15
N GLN A 14 11.15 -4.40 -10.32
CA GLN A 14 10.74 -3.05 -10.69
C GLN A 14 9.22 -2.83 -10.64
N PHE A 15 8.43 -3.83 -11.06
CA PHE A 15 6.97 -3.72 -11.07
C PHE A 15 6.37 -3.53 -9.66
N ILE A 16 7.02 -4.00 -8.59
CA ILE A 16 6.54 -3.80 -7.22
C ILE A 16 6.61 -2.31 -6.83
N LYS A 17 7.63 -1.58 -7.32
CA LYS A 17 7.78 -0.14 -7.12
C LYS A 17 6.72 0.62 -7.92
N GLU A 18 6.45 0.20 -9.16
CA GLU A 18 5.43 0.78 -10.03
C GLU A 18 4.01 0.57 -9.48
N LEU A 19 3.75 -0.58 -8.86
CA LEU A 19 2.52 -0.86 -8.13
C LEU A 19 2.43 -0.13 -6.79
N THR A 20 3.44 0.66 -6.42
CA THR A 20 3.53 1.39 -5.14
C THR A 20 3.42 0.48 -3.91
N LEU A 21 3.93 -0.76 -4.04
CA LEU A 21 4.03 -1.75 -2.96
C LEU A 21 5.42 -1.75 -2.33
N PHE A 22 6.37 -0.99 -2.89
CA PHE A 22 7.70 -0.76 -2.33
C PHE A 22 8.15 0.68 -2.65
N PRO A 23 8.96 1.31 -1.77
CA PRO A 23 9.54 2.62 -2.02
C PRO A 23 10.28 2.69 -3.37
N ALA A 24 9.98 3.73 -4.17
CA ALA A 24 10.64 3.92 -5.46
C ALA A 24 12.05 4.50 -5.30
N SER A 25 12.27 5.32 -4.26
CA SER A 25 13.58 5.87 -3.90
C SER A 25 14.35 4.97 -2.94
N ARG A 26 15.68 4.94 -3.09
CA ARG A 26 16.58 4.31 -2.12
C ARG A 26 16.72 5.12 -0.83
N SER A 27 16.49 6.43 -0.84
CA SER A 27 16.45 7.19 0.41
C SER A 27 15.08 7.02 1.08
N LEU A 28 15.06 6.77 2.40
CA LEU A 28 13.83 6.75 3.20
C LEU A 28 13.32 8.16 3.56
N SER A 29 14.17 9.18 3.39
CA SER A 29 13.84 10.58 3.70
C SER A 29 12.58 11.13 3.01
N PRO A 30 12.24 10.77 1.75
CA PRO A 30 11.02 11.24 1.09
C PRO A 30 9.74 10.59 1.61
N TYR A 31 9.86 9.45 2.30
CA TYR A 31 8.72 8.64 2.72
C TYR A 31 8.47 8.69 4.23
N HIS A 32 9.18 9.55 4.97
CA HIS A 32 8.90 9.89 6.37
C HIS A 32 8.61 8.71 7.34
N SER A 33 9.18 7.53 7.10
CA SER A 33 8.88 6.28 7.85
C SER A 33 7.46 5.72 7.61
N ASP A 34 6.92 5.90 6.41
CA ASP A 34 5.71 5.21 5.97
C ASP A 34 6.02 3.72 5.72
N TYR A 35 5.12 2.84 6.18
CA TYR A 35 5.28 1.40 6.07
C TYR A 35 4.03 0.75 5.45
N LEU A 36 4.23 -0.30 4.67
CA LEU A 36 3.18 -1.18 4.19
C LEU A 36 3.10 -2.41 5.10
N TYR A 37 2.04 -2.50 5.92
CA TYR A 37 1.82 -3.66 6.79
C TYR A 37 0.79 -4.61 6.17
N ALA A 38 1.13 -5.89 6.12
CA ALA A 38 0.24 -6.97 5.74
C ALA A 38 0.31 -8.09 6.78
N ASN A 39 -0.86 -8.56 7.24
CA ASN A 39 -0.93 -9.73 8.10
C ASN A 39 -1.04 -10.99 7.22
N ASN A 40 -0.03 -11.85 7.26
CA ASN A 40 0.05 -13.11 6.51
C ASN A 40 -0.41 -14.34 7.31
N ALA A 41 -0.87 -14.16 8.56
CA ALA A 41 -1.32 -15.25 9.43
C ALA A 41 -2.80 -15.61 9.26
N GLN A 42 -3.58 -14.81 8.52
CA GLN A 42 -4.97 -15.10 8.17
C GLN A 42 -5.12 -15.28 6.64
N ASP A 43 -6.30 -15.76 6.22
CA ASP A 43 -6.73 -15.91 4.81
C ASP A 43 -6.60 -14.61 3.96
N GLU A 44 -7.04 -14.67 2.71
CA GLU A 44 -7.06 -13.56 1.73
C GLU A 44 -7.32 -12.17 2.33
N ARG A 45 -6.50 -11.18 1.92
CA ARG A 45 -6.66 -9.76 2.24
C ARG A 45 -6.71 -8.94 0.96
N ILE A 46 -7.51 -7.88 0.96
CA ILE A 46 -7.62 -6.94 -0.16
C ILE A 46 -6.86 -5.65 0.14
N LEU A 47 -6.23 -5.09 -0.88
CA LEU A 47 -5.56 -3.79 -0.81
C LEU A 47 -6.58 -2.67 -0.94
N LEU A 48 -6.66 -1.81 0.07
CA LEU A 48 -7.47 -0.60 0.09
C LEU A 48 -6.57 0.63 0.00
N ARG A 49 -6.93 1.62 -0.82
CA ARG A 49 -6.11 2.82 -1.09
C ARG A 49 -6.83 4.11 -0.73
N GLY A 50 -6.07 5.15 -0.38
CA GLY A 50 -6.57 6.53 -0.25
C GLY A 50 -7.03 6.95 1.14
N GLY A 51 -7.52 6.01 1.96
CA GLY A 51 -8.08 6.30 3.29
C GLY A 51 -9.55 6.69 3.24
N ASN A 52 -10.11 7.09 4.39
CA ASN A 52 -11.50 7.52 4.52
C ASN A 52 -11.61 8.77 5.41
N TRP A 53 -12.82 9.29 5.64
CA TRP A 53 -13.03 10.53 6.40
C TRP A 53 -12.54 10.48 7.86
N THR A 54 -12.38 9.29 8.46
CA THR A 54 -11.82 9.15 9.82
C THR A 54 -10.30 8.99 9.84
N SER A 55 -9.63 8.94 8.68
CA SER A 55 -8.19 8.67 8.59
C SER A 55 -7.31 9.86 8.99
N GLY A 56 -7.83 11.09 8.95
CA GLY A 56 -7.09 12.30 9.32
C GLY A 56 -5.78 12.44 8.51
N THR A 57 -4.67 12.64 9.22
CA THR A 57 -3.32 12.82 8.64
C THR A 57 -2.76 11.58 7.95
N HIS A 58 -3.35 10.39 8.15
CA HIS A 58 -2.90 9.16 7.49
C HIS A 58 -3.43 9.02 6.06
N ALA A 59 -4.49 9.74 5.67
CA ALA A 59 -5.05 9.63 4.32
C ALA A 59 -4.08 10.20 3.26
N GLY A 60 -4.12 9.67 2.04
CA GLY A 60 -3.27 10.15 0.94
C GLY A 60 -3.13 9.18 -0.22
N VAL A 61 -2.45 9.61 -1.28
CA VAL A 61 -2.24 8.84 -2.53
C VAL A 61 -1.52 7.50 -2.28
N PHE A 62 -0.64 7.48 -1.28
CA PHE A 62 0.15 6.31 -0.91
C PHE A 62 -0.44 5.53 0.28
N TYR A 63 -1.51 6.02 0.91
CA TYR A 63 -2.16 5.28 1.99
C TYR A 63 -2.65 3.93 1.49
N SER A 64 -2.26 2.88 2.20
CA SER A 64 -2.55 1.48 1.89
C SER A 64 -2.97 0.74 3.16
N ALA A 65 -4.10 0.02 3.10
CA ALA A 65 -4.57 -0.83 4.18
C ALA A 65 -4.84 -2.26 3.65
N ILE A 66 -4.33 -3.27 4.38
CA ILE A 66 -4.39 -4.70 4.01
C ILE A 66 -5.00 -5.50 5.19
N ASP A 67 -5.95 -4.91 5.91
CA ASP A 67 -6.59 -5.52 7.09
C ASP A 67 -8.01 -6.05 6.81
N ALA A 68 -8.54 -5.79 5.61
CA ALA A 68 -9.88 -6.19 5.21
C ALA A 68 -9.91 -7.52 4.44
N THR A 69 -10.89 -8.37 4.75
CA THR A 69 -11.29 -9.51 3.91
C THR A 69 -12.17 -9.02 2.75
N ARG A 70 -12.30 -9.83 1.69
CA ARG A 70 -13.19 -9.51 0.56
C ARG A 70 -14.68 -9.39 0.93
N THR A 71 -15.07 -9.98 2.05
CA THR A 71 -16.46 -9.97 2.58
C THR A 71 -16.73 -8.78 3.50
N ARG A 72 -15.70 -7.99 3.85
CA ARG A 72 -15.82 -6.87 4.78
C ARG A 72 -16.63 -5.74 4.15
N THR A 73 -17.72 -5.36 4.82
CA THR A 73 -18.55 -4.23 4.43
C THR A 73 -18.47 -3.15 5.49
N LEU A 74 -18.18 -1.91 5.09
CA LEU A 74 -18.10 -0.76 5.99
C LEU A 74 -18.72 0.47 5.29
N PRO A 75 -19.40 1.37 6.02
CA PRO A 75 -19.98 2.59 5.43
C PRO A 75 -18.93 3.54 4.85
N ARG A 76 -17.67 3.38 5.26
CA ARG A 76 -16.52 4.19 4.84
C ARG A 76 -15.64 3.54 3.78
N LEU A 77 -16.11 2.43 3.21
CA LEU A 77 -15.40 1.65 2.20
C LEU A 77 -16.21 1.66 0.90
N GLY A 78 -15.56 2.03 -0.20
CA GLY A 78 -16.16 2.07 -1.53
C GLY A 78 -15.10 1.90 -2.62
N PHE A 79 -15.50 2.07 -3.88
CA PHE A 79 -14.63 1.96 -5.05
C PHE A 79 -14.77 3.18 -5.98
N ARG A 80 -13.79 3.38 -6.85
CA ARG A 80 -13.86 4.32 -7.97
C ARG A 80 -13.69 3.53 -9.25
N SER A 81 -14.58 3.74 -10.21
CA SER A 81 -14.48 3.12 -11.52
C SER A 81 -13.35 3.74 -12.33
N ALA A 82 -12.76 2.95 -13.23
CA ALA A 82 -11.83 3.40 -14.25
C ALA A 82 -12.26 2.81 -15.59
N TYR A 83 -11.97 3.51 -16.68
CA TYR A 83 -12.27 3.08 -18.04
C TYR A 83 -11.00 3.13 -18.89
N TYR A 84 -10.83 2.13 -19.75
CA TYR A 84 -9.80 2.08 -20.77
C TYR A 84 -10.48 1.78 -22.10
N GLY A 85 -10.18 2.59 -23.12
CA GLY A 85 -10.68 2.46 -24.48
C GLY A 85 -9.67 3.01 -25.47
N ILE A 86 -9.81 2.64 -26.74
CA ILE A 86 -8.93 3.09 -27.84
C ILE A 86 -9.52 4.38 -28.41
N SER A 87 -8.72 5.46 -28.46
CA SER A 87 -9.05 6.69 -29.19
C SER A 87 -8.64 6.59 -30.65
#